data_AF-A0A0B7J4S8-F1
#
_entry.id   AF-A0A0B7J4S8-F1
#
_cell.length_a   1.000
_cell.length_b   1.000
_cell.length_c   1.000
_cell.angle_alpha   90.00
_cell.angle_beta   90.00
_cell.angle_gamma   90.00
#
_symmetry.space_group_name_H-M   'P 1'
#
loop_
_entity.id
_entity.type
_entity.pdbx_description
1 polymer ?
#
loop_
_entity_poly.entity_id
_entity_poly.type
_entity_poly.pdbx_seq_one_letter_code
_entity_poly.pdbx_strand_id
1 'polypeptide(L)'
;MHGSVFPSLRGKTVSFDEAISGDSHYFMRLPRSLQLLAMTEKPIHATKLDKLRDDVYGMTIFTVFNLLRINMHNNFYQEDELLNHELSNRGFLLTKVDDVIGWARTNSLWPMTFGLACCAVEMMQAAASRYDMDRFGMLFRPSPRQSDLMIVAGTLTNKMAPALRKVYDQMAEPKWVLSMGSCANGGGYYHFSYSVVRGCDRIVPVDIYVPGCPPTAETLIYGLMQLQKKIKRTTGFKYDARQTH
;
A
#
# COMPACT_ATOMS: atom_id res chain seq x y z
N MET A 1 14.36 -44.57 41.35
CA MET A 1 15.43 -43.55 41.25
C MET A 1 14.80 -42.27 40.74
N HIS A 2 14.95 -41.19 41.53
CA HIS A 2 14.67 -39.77 41.21
C HIS A 2 13.23 -39.48 40.74
N GLY A 3 12.28 -39.05 41.60
CA GLY A 3 12.31 -37.89 42.51
C GLY A 3 12.15 -36.61 41.67
N SER A 4 11.12 -35.76 41.77
CA SER A 4 10.27 -35.29 42.88
C SER A 4 9.09 -34.51 42.26
N VAL A 5 7.81 -34.86 42.45
CA VAL A 5 6.86 -34.37 43.49
C VAL A 5 7.05 -32.90 43.91
N PHE A 6 6.07 -32.02 43.68
CA PHE A 6 5.54 -30.96 44.59
C PHE A 6 4.39 -30.19 43.86
N PRO A 7 3.46 -29.49 44.57
CA PRO A 7 2.04 -29.81 44.54
C PRO A 7 1.08 -28.60 44.39
N SER A 8 -0.19 -28.92 44.14
CA SER A 8 -1.40 -28.39 44.80
C SER A 8 -1.33 -27.14 45.71
N LEU A 9 -2.26 -26.22 45.42
CA LEU A 9 -3.03 -25.32 46.32
C LEU A 9 -2.48 -23.97 46.76
N ARG A 10 -3.47 -23.06 46.81
CA ARG A 10 -3.69 -21.94 47.76
C ARG A 10 -3.09 -20.59 47.38
N GLY A 11 -4.03 -19.67 47.16
CA GLY A 11 -3.77 -18.27 46.88
C GLY A 11 -2.99 -17.56 47.98
N LYS A 12 -2.23 -16.56 47.52
CA LYS A 12 -1.89 -15.36 48.28
C LYS A 12 -1.96 -14.20 47.31
N THR A 13 -2.81 -13.23 47.61
CA THR A 13 -2.75 -11.88 47.05
C THR A 13 -1.52 -11.19 47.65
N VAL A 14 -0.55 -10.86 46.81
CA VAL A 14 0.60 -10.03 47.21
C VAL A 14 0.16 -8.57 47.10
N SER A 15 0.30 -7.82 48.18
CA SER A 15 -0.01 -6.39 48.21
C SER A 15 0.94 -5.60 47.31
N PHE A 16 0.39 -4.59 46.64
CA PHE A 16 1.07 -3.74 45.65
C PHE A 16 2.37 -3.10 46.18
N ASP A 17 2.49 -2.95 47.50
CA ASP A 17 3.66 -2.36 48.16
C ASP A 17 4.92 -3.25 48.11
N GLU A 18 4.79 -4.57 47.96
CA GLU A 18 5.94 -5.49 47.83
C GLU A 18 6.54 -5.54 46.42
N ALA A 19 5.88 -4.96 45.42
CA ALA A 19 6.41 -4.90 44.06
C ALA A 19 7.40 -3.75 43.83
N ILE A 20 7.57 -2.86 44.83
CA ILE A 20 8.32 -1.60 44.70
C ILE A 20 9.68 -1.66 45.43
N SER A 21 9.89 -2.59 46.37
CA SER A 21 11.23 -2.78 46.95
C SER A 21 12.12 -3.50 45.92
N GLY A 22 13.03 -2.71 45.33
CA GLY A 22 13.84 -3.05 44.17
C GLY A 22 14.90 -4.14 44.35
N ASP A 23 14.61 -5.20 45.12
CA ASP A 23 15.49 -6.35 45.26
C ASP A 23 14.92 -7.59 44.58
N SER A 24 15.71 -8.09 43.64
CA SER A 24 15.66 -9.40 42.98
C SER A 24 14.81 -9.56 41.70
N HIS A 25 15.54 -9.84 40.61
CA HIS A 25 15.22 -10.64 39.42
C HIS A 25 13.99 -10.37 38.54
N TYR A 26 13.01 -9.56 38.94
CA TYR A 26 11.79 -9.34 38.14
C TYR A 26 11.81 -8.10 37.24
N PHE A 27 12.71 -7.15 37.49
CA PHE A 27 12.86 -5.90 36.70
C PHE A 27 13.27 -6.15 35.24
N MET A 28 14.00 -7.24 34.99
CA MET A 28 14.56 -7.56 33.66
C MET A 28 13.56 -8.30 32.74
N ARG A 29 12.37 -8.65 33.23
CA ARG A 29 11.30 -9.36 32.48
C ARG A 29 10.16 -8.46 32.00
N LEU A 30 10.20 -7.16 32.27
CA LEU A 30 9.20 -6.21 31.80
C LEU A 30 9.47 -5.80 30.34
N PRO A 31 8.42 -5.56 29.53
CA PRO A 31 8.56 -5.04 28.17
C PRO A 31 9.20 -3.64 28.17
N ARG A 32 10.07 -3.36 27.17
CA ARG A 32 10.90 -2.13 27.08
C ARG A 32 10.13 -0.81 27.20
N SER A 33 8.84 -0.79 26.85
CA SER A 33 7.97 0.39 27.00
C SER A 33 7.77 0.81 28.47
N LEU A 34 7.73 -0.16 29.40
CA LEU A 34 7.54 0.07 30.83
C LEU A 34 8.84 0.43 31.56
N GLN A 35 9.98 -0.06 31.08
CA GLN A 35 11.29 0.35 31.60
C GLN A 35 11.63 1.80 31.25
N LEU A 36 11.21 2.28 30.07
CA LEU A 36 11.41 3.66 29.61
C LEU A 36 10.56 4.67 30.39
N LEU A 37 9.34 4.30 30.77
CA LEU A 37 8.45 5.11 31.62
C LEU A 37 9.02 5.34 33.03
N ALA A 38 9.77 4.38 33.59
CA ALA A 38 10.40 4.52 34.89
C ALA A 38 11.65 5.42 34.91
N MET A 39 12.17 5.81 33.73
CA MET A 39 13.37 6.66 33.61
C MET A 39 13.06 8.14 33.35
N THR A 40 11.78 8.51 33.16
CA THR A 40 11.37 9.87 32.76
C THR A 40 10.37 10.49 33.72
N GLU A 41 10.74 10.72 34.98
CA GLU A 41 10.01 11.66 35.83
C GLU A 41 10.93 12.82 36.22
N LYS A 42 10.69 14.00 35.62
CA LYS A 42 11.00 15.30 36.22
C LYS A 42 9.72 15.83 36.89
N PRO A 43 9.82 16.50 38.04
CA PRO A 43 8.72 16.68 38.97
C PRO A 43 7.86 17.88 38.57
N ILE A 44 6.55 17.66 38.38
CA ILE A 44 5.60 18.77 38.21
C ILE A 44 4.82 18.94 39.51
N HIS A 45 5.22 19.99 40.25
CA HIS A 45 4.48 20.76 41.25
C HIS A 45 3.51 20.03 42.20
N ALA A 46 4.07 19.72 43.38
CA ALA A 46 3.39 19.30 44.61
C ALA A 46 2.60 20.43 45.30
N THR A 47 1.61 21.02 44.63
CA THR A 47 0.73 22.04 45.28
C THR A 47 -0.76 21.76 45.19
N LYS A 48 -1.17 20.69 44.47
CA LYS A 48 -2.59 20.27 44.39
C LYS A 48 -2.96 19.07 45.25
N LEU A 49 -1.99 18.37 45.84
CA LEU A 49 -2.23 17.14 46.62
C LEU A 49 -2.69 17.39 48.07
N ASP A 50 -2.38 18.55 48.66
CA ASP A 50 -2.81 18.85 50.03
C ASP A 50 -4.30 19.22 50.12
N LYS A 51 -4.89 19.80 49.06
CA LYS A 51 -6.34 20.08 49.03
C LYS A 51 -7.21 18.83 48.83
N LEU A 52 -6.65 17.75 48.28
CA LEU A 52 -7.35 16.47 48.14
C LEU A 52 -7.32 15.64 49.44
N ARG A 53 -6.49 16.01 50.42
CA ARG A 53 -6.38 15.27 51.69
C ARG A 53 -7.56 15.53 52.63
N ASP A 54 -8.22 16.69 52.51
CA ASP A 54 -9.35 17.07 53.37
C ASP A 54 -10.71 16.60 52.80
N ASP A 55 -10.82 16.38 51.49
CA ASP A 55 -12.07 15.92 50.85
C ASP A 55 -12.30 14.39 50.93
N VAL A 56 -11.26 13.61 51.27
CA VAL A 56 -11.29 12.13 51.22
C VAL A 56 -11.80 11.50 52.52
N TYR A 57 -11.83 12.22 53.65
CA TYR A 57 -12.25 11.65 54.95
C TYR A 57 -13.76 11.44 55.12
N GLY A 58 -14.58 11.78 54.12
CA GLY A 58 -16.03 11.55 54.12
C GLY A 58 -16.57 10.72 52.96
N MET A 59 -15.74 10.34 51.99
CA MET A 59 -16.21 9.59 50.82
C MET A 59 -16.12 8.09 51.07
N THR A 60 -17.25 7.39 50.96
CA THR A 60 -17.28 5.92 51.01
C THR A 60 -16.36 5.32 49.93
N ILE A 61 -15.76 4.16 50.22
CA ILE A 61 -14.85 3.43 49.30
C ILE A 61 -15.46 3.27 47.89
N PHE A 62 -16.79 3.17 47.80
CA PHE A 62 -17.54 3.08 46.54
C PHE A 62 -17.40 4.34 45.65
N THR A 63 -17.33 5.51 46.25
CA THR A 63 -17.23 6.80 45.53
C THR A 63 -15.81 7.07 45.05
N VAL A 64 -14.80 6.67 45.83
CA VAL A 64 -13.38 6.72 45.42
C VAL A 64 -13.12 5.75 44.27
N PHE A 65 -13.69 4.53 44.32
CA PHE A 65 -13.56 3.53 43.24
C PHE A 65 -14.24 3.98 41.94
N ASN A 66 -15.42 4.61 42.03
CA ASN A 66 -16.11 5.15 40.86
C ASN A 66 -15.39 6.37 40.25
N LEU A 67 -14.80 7.26 41.08
CA LEU A 67 -14.02 8.39 40.57
C LEU A 67 -12.71 7.96 39.89
N LEU A 68 -11.99 6.97 40.45
CA LEU A 68 -10.82 6.38 39.80
C LEU A 68 -11.18 5.66 38.49
N ARG A 69 -12.32 4.98 38.46
CA ARG A 69 -12.85 4.33 37.24
C ARG A 69 -13.24 5.33 36.16
N ILE A 70 -13.86 6.45 36.54
CA ILE A 70 -14.20 7.55 35.61
C ILE A 70 -12.94 8.26 35.12
N ASN A 71 -11.95 8.53 35.99
CA ASN A 71 -10.68 9.16 35.58
C ASN A 71 -9.83 8.25 34.67
N MET A 72 -9.79 6.94 34.90
CA MET A 72 -9.12 6.00 33.99
C MET A 72 -9.82 5.89 32.62
N HIS A 73 -11.15 5.95 32.57
CA HIS A 73 -11.89 5.93 31.31
C HIS A 73 -11.71 7.24 30.53
N ASN A 74 -11.70 8.39 31.22
CA ASN A 74 -11.53 9.71 30.58
C ASN A 74 -10.10 9.92 30.04
N ASN A 75 -9.06 9.41 30.72
CA ASN A 75 -7.68 9.49 30.22
C ASN A 75 -7.43 8.55 29.02
N PHE A 76 -8.10 7.40 28.95
CA PHE A 76 -8.01 6.49 27.81
C PHE A 76 -8.64 7.08 26.53
N TYR A 77 -9.80 7.76 26.67
CA TYR A 77 -10.42 8.47 25.54
C TYR A 77 -9.61 9.68 25.06
N GLN A 78 -8.88 10.36 25.95
CA GLN A 78 -8.06 11.52 25.59
C GLN A 78 -6.81 11.13 24.78
N GLU A 79 -6.15 10.01 25.11
CA GLU A 79 -5.02 9.50 24.31
C GLU A 79 -5.48 8.94 22.95
N ASP A 80 -6.61 8.23 22.89
CA ASP A 80 -7.17 7.75 21.62
C ASP A 80 -7.55 8.91 20.68
N GLU A 81 -8.07 10.02 21.19
CA GLU A 81 -8.45 11.18 20.38
C GLU A 81 -7.23 11.96 19.83
N LEU A 82 -6.14 12.05 20.62
CA LEU A 82 -4.86 12.61 20.18
C LEU A 82 -4.17 11.72 19.15
N LEU A 83 -4.21 10.39 19.34
CA LEU A 83 -3.64 9.41 18.43
C LEU A 83 -4.46 9.33 17.14
N ASN A 84 -5.78 9.43 17.21
CA ASN A 84 -6.66 9.58 16.04
C ASN A 84 -6.47 10.92 15.34
N HIS A 85 -6.20 12.02 16.04
CA HIS A 85 -5.90 13.31 15.44
C HIS A 85 -4.52 13.32 14.76
N GLU A 86 -3.52 12.67 15.34
CA GLU A 86 -2.22 12.44 14.70
C GLU A 86 -2.31 11.47 13.51
N LEU A 87 -3.06 10.38 13.62
CA LEU A 87 -3.31 9.45 12.50
C LEU A 87 -4.20 10.07 11.43
N SER A 88 -5.11 10.99 11.79
CA SER A 88 -5.94 11.76 10.86
C SER A 88 -5.12 12.82 10.15
N ASN A 89 -4.27 13.57 10.85
CA ASN A 89 -3.36 14.52 10.22
C ASN A 89 -2.26 13.84 9.40
N ARG A 90 -1.66 12.75 9.91
CA ARG A 90 -0.68 11.94 9.15
C ARG A 90 -1.36 11.19 8.02
N GLY A 91 -2.59 10.70 8.21
CA GLY A 91 -3.39 10.04 7.17
C GLY A 91 -3.81 11.01 6.06
N PHE A 92 -4.20 12.23 6.43
CA PHE A 92 -4.44 13.32 5.48
C PHE A 92 -3.14 13.69 4.74
N LEU A 93 -2.02 13.83 5.43
CA LEU A 93 -0.74 14.13 4.78
C LEU A 93 -0.30 13.01 3.83
N LEU A 94 -0.39 11.75 4.24
CA LEU A 94 -0.04 10.58 3.42
C LEU A 94 -0.93 10.49 2.19
N THR A 95 -2.25 10.65 2.35
CA THR A 95 -3.18 10.65 1.21
C THR A 95 -2.91 11.79 0.25
N LYS A 96 -2.55 12.99 0.72
CA LYS A 96 -2.15 14.10 -0.17
C LYS A 96 -0.85 13.82 -0.92
N VAL A 97 0.13 13.17 -0.29
CA VAL A 97 1.36 12.76 -0.97
C VAL A 97 1.07 11.67 -2.01
N ASP A 98 0.25 10.68 -1.67
CA ASP A 98 -0.19 9.62 -2.59
C ASP A 98 -0.95 10.21 -3.79
N ASP A 99 -1.83 11.19 -3.56
CA ASP A 99 -2.56 11.90 -4.62
C ASP A 99 -1.60 12.62 -5.58
N VAL A 100 -0.56 13.26 -5.06
CA VAL A 100 0.45 13.97 -5.86
C VAL A 100 1.30 12.98 -6.67
N ILE A 101 1.74 11.87 -6.07
CA ILE A 101 2.48 10.81 -6.78
C ILE A 101 1.62 10.21 -7.89
N GLY A 102 0.34 9.99 -7.60
CA GLY A 102 -0.62 9.39 -8.53
C GLY A 102 -0.89 10.33 -9.70
N TRP A 103 -1.05 11.61 -9.41
CA TRP A 103 -1.14 12.67 -10.41
C TRP A 103 0.11 12.73 -11.28
N ALA A 104 1.31 12.70 -10.69
CA ALA A 104 2.57 12.73 -11.42
C ALA A 104 2.69 11.52 -12.37
N ARG A 105 2.52 10.30 -11.87
CA ARG A 105 2.57 9.07 -12.68
C ARG A 105 1.54 9.06 -13.81
N THR A 106 0.34 9.57 -13.57
CA THR A 106 -0.73 9.59 -14.58
C THR A 106 -0.43 10.56 -15.73
N ASN A 107 0.15 11.72 -15.41
CA ASN A 107 0.40 12.79 -16.38
C ASN A 107 1.75 12.65 -17.11
N SER A 108 2.59 11.68 -16.74
CA SER A 108 3.86 11.41 -17.41
C SER A 108 4.00 9.92 -17.76
N LEU A 109 2.97 9.33 -18.36
CA LEU A 109 3.04 7.95 -18.82
C LEU A 109 3.87 7.88 -20.08
N TRP A 110 5.04 7.23 -20.04
CA TRP A 110 5.87 7.05 -21.23
C TRP A 110 5.69 5.66 -21.83
N PRO A 111 4.81 5.50 -22.84
CA PRO A 111 4.65 4.24 -23.52
C PRO A 111 5.86 3.88 -24.37
N MET A 112 6.28 2.64 -24.28
CA MET A 112 7.09 1.98 -25.28
C MET A 112 6.17 1.22 -26.24
N THR A 113 6.39 1.45 -27.54
CA THR A 113 5.55 0.89 -28.59
C THR A 113 6.08 -0.45 -29.05
N PHE A 114 5.35 -1.52 -28.75
CA PHE A 114 5.63 -2.83 -29.32
C PHE A 114 4.72 -3.06 -30.53
N GLY A 115 4.99 -2.29 -31.60
CA GLY A 115 4.24 -2.33 -32.85
C GLY A 115 4.59 -3.55 -33.69
N LEU A 116 3.78 -4.61 -33.61
CA LEU A 116 4.05 -5.91 -34.26
C LEU A 116 3.31 -6.10 -35.59
N ALA A 117 2.15 -5.48 -35.75
CA ALA A 117 1.28 -5.71 -36.90
C ALA A 117 0.36 -4.51 -37.18
N CYS A 118 -0.83 -4.74 -37.74
CA CYS A 118 -1.81 -3.72 -38.14
C CYS A 118 -2.21 -2.74 -37.02
N CYS A 119 -2.22 -3.17 -35.75
CA CYS A 119 -2.53 -2.29 -34.62
C CYS A 119 -1.47 -1.18 -34.42
N ALA A 120 -0.25 -1.36 -34.93
CA ALA A 120 0.78 -0.33 -34.88
C ALA A 120 0.39 0.91 -35.70
N VAL A 121 -0.31 0.74 -36.82
CA VAL A 121 -0.75 1.86 -37.66
C VAL A 121 -1.79 2.71 -36.94
N GLU A 122 -2.77 2.07 -36.29
CA GLU A 122 -3.75 2.78 -35.47
C GLU A 122 -3.09 3.45 -34.25
N MET A 123 -2.03 2.86 -33.70
CA MET A 123 -1.25 3.50 -32.64
C MET A 123 -0.53 4.75 -33.16
N MET A 124 0.06 4.71 -34.37
CA MET A 124 0.64 5.88 -35.00
C MET A 124 -0.41 6.96 -35.28
N GLN A 125 -1.64 6.56 -35.62
CA GLN A 125 -2.75 7.48 -35.81
C GLN A 125 -3.20 8.12 -34.48
N ALA A 126 -3.16 7.39 -33.36
CA ALA A 126 -3.38 7.97 -32.03
C ALA A 126 -2.31 9.00 -31.64
N ALA A 127 -1.09 8.86 -32.18
CA ALA A 127 -0.02 9.84 -32.01
C ALA A 127 -0.02 10.97 -33.07
N ALA A 128 -0.84 10.85 -34.11
CA ALA A 128 -0.96 11.89 -35.12
C ALA A 128 -1.77 13.09 -34.58
N SER A 129 -1.63 14.25 -35.23
CA SER A 129 -2.18 15.53 -34.80
C SER A 129 -3.69 15.57 -34.53
N ARG A 130 -4.47 14.66 -35.13
CA ARG A 130 -5.92 14.60 -34.90
C ARG A 130 -6.27 14.19 -33.46
N TYR A 131 -5.52 13.23 -32.92
CA TYR A 131 -5.81 12.62 -31.63
C TYR A 131 -4.78 12.96 -30.56
N ASP A 132 -3.54 13.23 -30.99
CA ASP A 132 -2.42 13.76 -30.23
C ASP A 132 -2.32 13.21 -28.80
N MET A 133 -1.77 12.01 -28.67
CA MET A 133 -1.53 11.41 -27.37
C MET A 133 -0.56 12.20 -26.47
N ASP A 134 0.28 13.06 -27.05
CA ASP A 134 1.25 13.87 -26.29
C ASP A 134 0.52 14.89 -25.40
N ARG A 135 -0.68 15.33 -25.79
CA ARG A 135 -1.56 16.17 -24.96
C ARG A 135 -1.88 15.55 -23.59
N PHE A 136 -1.89 14.23 -23.50
CA PHE A 136 -2.13 13.50 -22.24
C PHE A 136 -0.83 13.20 -21.47
N GLY A 137 0.29 13.79 -21.88
CA GLY A 137 1.62 13.56 -21.32
C GLY A 137 2.21 12.22 -21.72
N MET A 138 1.77 11.67 -22.86
CA MET A 138 2.22 10.37 -23.35
C MET A 138 3.14 10.51 -24.56
N LEU A 139 4.43 10.30 -24.31
CA LEU A 139 5.45 10.36 -25.33
C LEU A 139 6.03 8.96 -25.57
N PHE A 140 6.17 8.58 -26.84
CA PHE A 140 6.78 7.31 -27.18
C PHE A 140 8.27 7.29 -26.90
N ARG A 141 8.70 6.35 -26.05
CA ARG A 141 10.12 6.07 -25.80
C ARG A 141 10.52 4.76 -26.49
N PRO A 142 11.56 4.79 -27.36
CA PRO A 142 12.02 3.58 -28.04
C PRO A 142 12.79 2.64 -27.10
N SER A 143 13.32 3.16 -25.99
CA SER A 143 14.08 2.36 -25.02
C SER A 143 13.17 1.85 -23.88
N PRO A 144 13.12 0.53 -23.62
CA PRO A 144 12.31 -0.03 -22.53
C PRO A 144 12.76 0.42 -21.13
N ARG A 145 14.04 0.80 -20.98
CA ARG A 145 14.62 1.20 -19.69
C ARG A 145 14.12 2.55 -19.18
N GLN A 146 13.48 3.34 -20.05
CA GLN A 146 12.97 4.67 -19.73
C GLN A 146 11.44 4.73 -19.90
N SER A 147 10.77 3.60 -20.06
CA SER A 147 9.33 3.56 -20.31
C SER A 147 8.61 2.89 -19.16
N ASP A 148 7.47 3.47 -18.79
CA ASP A 148 6.64 2.98 -17.68
C ASP A 148 5.46 2.14 -18.17
N LEU A 149 5.11 2.25 -19.46
CA LEU A 149 3.99 1.53 -20.06
C LEU A 149 4.45 0.76 -21.30
N MET A 150 4.14 -0.53 -21.39
CA MET A 150 4.34 -1.31 -22.61
C MET A 150 3.01 -1.50 -23.35
N ILE A 151 2.94 -1.01 -24.59
CA ILE A 151 1.77 -1.25 -25.45
C ILE A 151 2.09 -2.39 -26.42
N VAL A 152 1.41 -3.52 -26.24
CA VAL A 152 1.52 -4.69 -27.14
C VAL A 152 0.51 -4.54 -28.26
N ALA A 153 0.95 -4.08 -29.43
CA ALA A 153 0.06 -3.76 -30.55
C ALA A 153 0.28 -4.70 -31.74
N GLY A 154 -0.47 -5.79 -31.73
CA GLY A 154 -0.52 -6.73 -32.85
C GLY A 154 -0.42 -8.18 -32.41
N THR A 155 -0.15 -9.04 -33.39
CA THR A 155 -0.06 -10.49 -33.16
C THR A 155 1.27 -10.87 -32.52
N LEU A 156 1.21 -11.61 -31.41
CA LEU A 156 2.39 -12.15 -30.75
C LEU A 156 2.68 -13.55 -31.30
N THR A 157 3.76 -13.69 -32.05
CA THR A 157 4.20 -14.99 -32.55
C THR A 157 5.02 -15.75 -31.52
N ASN A 158 5.04 -17.08 -31.59
CA ASN A 158 5.83 -17.94 -30.69
C ASN A 158 7.32 -17.58 -30.71
N LYS A 159 7.84 -17.15 -31.87
CA LYS A 159 9.23 -16.71 -32.02
C LYS A 159 9.50 -15.36 -31.35
N MET A 160 8.51 -14.48 -31.29
CA MET A 160 8.63 -13.16 -30.68
C MET A 160 8.39 -13.16 -29.17
N ALA A 161 7.67 -14.17 -28.64
CA ALA A 161 7.38 -14.31 -27.21
C ALA A 161 8.58 -14.11 -26.27
N PRO A 162 9.76 -14.75 -26.48
CA PRO A 162 10.91 -14.53 -25.59
C PRO A 162 11.49 -13.11 -25.69
N ALA A 163 11.40 -12.48 -26.86
CA ALA A 163 11.87 -11.11 -27.04
C ALA A 163 10.95 -10.12 -26.30
N LEU A 164 9.64 -10.30 -26.38
CA LEU A 164 8.66 -9.52 -25.60
C LEU A 164 8.96 -9.64 -24.10
N ARG A 165 9.15 -10.87 -23.60
CA ARG A 165 9.45 -11.09 -22.18
C ARG A 165 10.72 -10.37 -21.74
N LYS A 166 11.80 -10.51 -22.51
CA LYS A 166 13.08 -9.86 -22.23
C LYS A 166 12.95 -8.33 -22.17
N VAL A 167 12.13 -7.75 -23.04
CA VAL A 167 11.88 -6.32 -23.08
C VAL A 167 11.10 -5.87 -21.84
N TYR A 168 10.05 -6.61 -21.46
CA TYR A 168 9.29 -6.34 -20.23
C TYR A 168 10.14 -6.48 -18.95
N ASP A 169 11.06 -7.43 -18.92
CA ASP A 169 11.99 -7.61 -17.80
C ASP A 169 13.03 -6.48 -17.70
N GLN A 170 13.28 -5.74 -18.78
CA GLN A 170 14.20 -4.59 -18.78
C GLN A 170 13.56 -3.27 -18.35
N MET A 171 12.24 -3.21 -18.25
CA MET A 171 11.51 -2.04 -17.76
C MET A 171 11.67 -1.88 -16.25
N ALA A 172 11.86 -0.64 -15.80
CA ALA A 172 11.91 -0.30 -14.38
C ALA A 172 10.52 -0.43 -13.75
N GLU A 173 10.49 -0.73 -12.45
CA GLU A 173 9.26 -0.64 -11.65
C GLU A 173 9.04 0.84 -11.28
N PRO A 174 7.82 1.40 -11.38
CA PRO A 174 6.51 0.81 -11.69
C PRO A 174 6.24 0.66 -13.20
N LYS A 175 5.76 -0.51 -13.62
CA LYS A 175 5.45 -0.78 -15.03
C LYS A 175 4.04 -1.31 -15.25
N TRP A 176 3.45 -0.89 -16.36
CA TRP A 176 2.12 -1.33 -16.79
C TRP A 176 2.15 -1.92 -18.20
N VAL A 177 1.21 -2.81 -18.48
CA VAL A 177 1.06 -3.41 -19.82
C VAL A 177 -0.35 -3.19 -20.34
N LEU A 178 -0.45 -2.61 -21.53
CA LEU A 178 -1.70 -2.47 -22.27
C LEU A 178 -1.68 -3.40 -23.48
N SER A 179 -2.66 -4.29 -23.56
CA SER A 179 -2.85 -5.18 -24.70
C SER A 179 -3.77 -4.51 -25.72
N MET A 180 -3.26 -4.26 -26.92
CA MET A 180 -3.97 -3.55 -27.98
C MET A 180 -4.36 -4.52 -29.11
N GLY A 181 -5.68 -4.71 -29.25
CA GLY A 181 -6.29 -5.47 -30.33
C GLY A 181 -6.53 -6.94 -30.00
N SER A 182 -7.41 -7.56 -30.79
CA SER A 182 -7.88 -8.94 -30.58
C SER A 182 -6.74 -9.96 -30.58
N CYS A 183 -5.72 -9.74 -31.44
CA CYS A 183 -4.56 -10.62 -31.54
C CYS A 183 -3.72 -10.63 -30.26
N ALA A 184 -3.49 -9.45 -29.66
CA ALA A 184 -2.75 -9.34 -28.41
C ALA A 184 -3.58 -9.83 -27.21
N ASN A 185 -4.90 -9.60 -27.21
CA ASN A 185 -5.77 -9.98 -26.09
C ASN A 185 -5.90 -11.50 -25.94
N GLY A 186 -6.08 -12.23 -27.05
CA GLY A 186 -6.38 -13.66 -27.01
C GLY A 186 -6.01 -14.43 -28.27
N GLY A 187 -5.10 -13.93 -29.10
CA GLY A 187 -4.74 -14.53 -30.39
C GLY A 187 -5.62 -14.06 -31.57
N GLY A 188 -6.82 -13.55 -31.29
CA GLY A 188 -7.67 -12.87 -32.25
C GLY A 188 -7.97 -13.72 -33.49
N TYR A 189 -7.84 -13.11 -34.67
CA TYR A 189 -8.05 -13.79 -35.95
C TYR A 189 -7.15 -15.02 -36.14
N TYR A 190 -5.97 -15.03 -35.52
CA TYR A 190 -4.99 -16.12 -35.63
C TYR A 190 -5.02 -17.09 -34.44
N HIS A 191 -6.13 -17.16 -33.68
CA HIS A 191 -6.22 -17.98 -32.47
C HIS A 191 -5.90 -19.47 -32.68
N PHE A 192 -6.24 -20.01 -33.85
CA PHE A 192 -5.99 -21.42 -34.22
C PHE A 192 -4.70 -21.63 -35.01
N SER A 193 -3.88 -20.59 -35.20
CA SER A 193 -2.59 -20.72 -35.88
C SER A 193 -1.57 -21.47 -35.01
N TYR A 194 -0.67 -22.22 -35.67
CA TYR A 194 0.43 -22.93 -35.02
C TYR A 194 1.55 -21.99 -34.52
N SER A 195 1.66 -20.79 -35.11
CA SER A 195 2.78 -19.88 -34.88
C SER A 195 2.47 -18.72 -33.93
N VAL A 196 1.24 -18.63 -33.42
CA VAL A 196 0.74 -17.48 -32.65
C VAL A 196 0.44 -17.88 -31.21
N VAL A 197 0.85 -17.03 -30.27
CA VAL A 197 0.49 -17.14 -28.86
C VAL A 197 -0.95 -16.66 -28.69
N ARG A 198 -1.78 -17.44 -28.02
CA ARG A 198 -3.19 -17.06 -27.76
C ARG A 198 -3.29 -16.08 -26.60
N GLY A 199 -2.83 -14.85 -26.85
CA GLY A 199 -2.82 -13.74 -25.90
C GLY A 199 -1.44 -13.45 -25.33
N CYS A 200 -1.12 -12.15 -25.18
CA CYS A 200 0.11 -11.69 -24.53
C CYS A 200 0.12 -11.95 -23.03
N ASP A 201 -1.06 -12.14 -22.41
CA ASP A 201 -1.26 -12.46 -20.99
C ASP A 201 -0.50 -13.72 -20.53
N ARG A 202 -0.21 -14.65 -21.46
CA ARG A 202 0.60 -15.84 -21.17
C ARG A 202 2.09 -15.55 -20.95
N ILE A 203 2.57 -14.39 -21.39
CA ILE A 203 3.99 -14.03 -21.40
C ILE A 203 4.26 -12.88 -20.42
N VAL A 204 3.37 -11.90 -20.41
CA VAL A 204 3.45 -10.70 -19.57
C VAL A 204 2.11 -10.43 -18.91
N PRO A 205 2.07 -9.97 -17.65
CA PRO A 205 0.81 -9.62 -17.01
C PRO A 205 0.21 -8.39 -17.67
N VAL A 206 -1.07 -8.45 -18.04
CA VAL A 206 -1.77 -7.34 -18.72
C VAL A 206 -2.66 -6.57 -17.75
N ASP A 207 -2.57 -5.24 -17.77
CA ASP A 207 -3.37 -4.36 -16.92
C ASP A 207 -4.71 -3.95 -17.54
N ILE A 208 -4.71 -3.64 -18.83
CA ILE A 208 -5.84 -3.14 -19.60
C ILE A 208 -5.86 -3.82 -20.97
N TYR A 209 -7.05 -4.24 -21.37
CA TYR A 209 -7.32 -4.83 -22.68
C TYR A 209 -8.12 -3.85 -23.53
N VAL A 210 -7.61 -3.52 -24.72
CA VAL A 210 -8.29 -2.67 -25.69
C VAL A 210 -8.85 -3.57 -26.81
N PRO A 211 -10.19 -3.70 -26.93
CA PRO A 211 -10.81 -4.53 -27.96
C PRO A 211 -10.80 -3.84 -29.33
N GLY A 212 -10.58 -4.60 -30.41
CA GLY A 212 -10.64 -4.14 -31.80
C GLY A 212 -9.72 -4.93 -32.74
N CYS A 213 -9.89 -4.81 -34.06
CA CYS A 213 -9.06 -5.51 -35.06
C CYS A 213 -8.99 -4.77 -36.42
N PRO A 214 -8.29 -3.62 -36.50
CA PRO A 214 -7.59 -2.95 -35.41
C PRO A 214 -8.56 -2.06 -34.57
N PRO A 215 -8.24 -1.77 -33.30
CA PRO A 215 -9.01 -0.82 -32.52
C PRO A 215 -8.82 0.59 -33.08
N THR A 216 -9.88 1.40 -33.12
CA THR A 216 -9.76 2.80 -33.53
C THR A 216 -8.83 3.57 -32.58
N ALA A 217 -8.13 4.56 -33.09
CA ALA A 217 -7.29 5.46 -32.29
C ALA A 217 -8.02 6.02 -31.04
N GLU A 218 -9.31 6.35 -31.16
CA GLU A 218 -10.14 6.80 -30.03
C GLU A 218 -10.29 5.74 -28.94
N THR A 219 -10.47 4.47 -29.35
CA THR A 219 -10.60 3.34 -28.42
C THR A 219 -9.29 3.10 -27.69
N LEU A 220 -8.14 3.27 -28.37
CA LEU A 220 -6.83 3.21 -27.72
C LEU A 220 -6.68 4.31 -26.66
N ILE A 221 -7.03 5.56 -26.99
CA ILE A 221 -6.98 6.68 -26.05
C ILE A 221 -7.90 6.43 -24.86
N TYR A 222 -9.10 5.90 -25.09
CA TYR A 222 -10.00 5.51 -24.02
C TYR A 222 -9.36 4.45 -23.09
N GLY A 223 -8.71 3.45 -23.65
CA GLY A 223 -7.94 2.45 -22.89
C GLY A 223 -6.82 3.07 -22.04
N LEU A 224 -6.11 4.05 -22.59
CA LEU A 224 -5.08 4.82 -21.88
C LEU A 224 -5.69 5.66 -20.75
N MET A 225 -6.82 6.32 -20.97
CA MET A 225 -7.56 7.04 -19.90
C MET A 225 -8.07 6.09 -18.81
N GLN A 226 -8.43 4.86 -19.16
CA GLN A 226 -8.82 3.84 -18.18
C GLN A 226 -7.62 3.37 -17.35
N LEU A 227 -6.45 3.21 -17.98
CA LEU A 227 -5.20 2.94 -17.27
C LEU A 227 -4.85 4.09 -16.31
N GLN A 228 -4.96 5.33 -16.76
CA GLN A 228 -4.78 6.52 -15.92
C GLN A 228 -5.70 6.50 -14.68
N LYS A 229 -6.97 6.12 -14.85
CA LYS A 229 -7.91 5.95 -13.73
C LYS A 229 -7.50 4.79 -12.80
N LYS A 230 -6.95 3.70 -13.34
CA LYS A 230 -6.42 2.58 -12.56
C LYS A 230 -5.24 3.05 -11.70
N ILE A 231 -4.26 3.74 -12.28
CA ILE A 231 -3.08 4.27 -11.59
C ILE A 231 -3.49 5.19 -10.44
N LYS A 232 -4.39 6.16 -10.69
CA LYS A 232 -4.89 7.08 -9.65
C LYS A 232 -5.47 6.36 -8.44
N ARG A 233 -6.18 5.24 -8.64
CA ARG A 233 -6.76 4.44 -7.55
C ARG A 233 -5.74 3.57 -6.83
N THR A 234 -4.68 3.16 -7.52
CA THR A 234 -3.63 2.29 -6.98
C THR A 234 -2.60 3.06 -6.17
N THR A 235 -2.50 4.38 -6.32
CA THR A 235 -1.57 5.19 -5.53
C THR A 235 -1.91 5.17 -4.05
N GLY A 236 -1.15 4.36 -3.33
CA GLY A 236 -1.11 4.27 -1.88
C GLY A 236 0.08 3.40 -1.50
N PHE A 237 0.85 3.82 -0.49
CA PHE A 237 2.05 3.11 0.00
C PHE A 237 1.82 1.62 0.32
N LYS A 238 0.56 1.21 0.52
CA LYS A 238 0.14 -0.18 0.79
C LYS A 238 0.21 -1.13 -0.41
N TYR A 239 0.26 -0.64 -1.66
CA TYR A 239 0.17 -1.49 -2.86
C TYR A 239 1.50 -1.84 -3.52
N ASP A 240 2.55 -1.03 -3.31
CA ASP A 240 3.87 -1.22 -3.94
C ASP A 240 4.57 -2.52 -3.47
N ALA A 241 4.17 -3.07 -2.32
CA ALA A 241 4.73 -4.29 -1.75
C ALA A 241 4.12 -5.60 -2.30
N ARG A 242 3.07 -5.57 -3.13
CA ARG A 242 2.35 -6.79 -3.59
C ARG A 242 2.56 -7.16 -5.06
N GLN A 243 3.24 -6.35 -5.87
CA GLN A 243 3.43 -6.62 -7.30
C GLN A 243 4.75 -7.34 -7.65
N THR A 244 5.55 -7.72 -6.64
CA THR A 244 6.69 -8.63 -6.83
C THR A 244 6.21 -10.09 -6.78
N HIS A 245 5.65 -10.57 -7.89
CA HIS A 245 5.43 -12.00 -8.13
C HIS A 245 6.13 -12.44 -9.41
#